data_AF-A0A1V8T5A9-F1
#
_entry.id   AF-A0A1V8T5A9-F1
#
_cell.length_a   1.000
_cell.length_b   1.000
_cell.length_c   1.000
_cell.angle_alpha   90.00
_cell.angle_beta   90.00
_cell.angle_gamma   90.00
#
_symmetry.space_group_name_H-M   'P 1'
#
loop_
_entity.id
_entity.type
_entity.pdbx_description
1 polymer ?
#
loop_
_entity_poly.entity_id
_entity_poly.type
_entity_poly.pdbx_seq_one_letter_code
_entity_poly.pdbx_strand_id
1 'polypeptide(L)'
;MLYKAAVPFVAIIFAGRTVHGQLEARATSTLTSWLASERPVARKGILNNLGSNGSKAQGVGDGILVASPSTTDPPYFYTCTRDSALTFKILVDNFLTYKTAGLETKIQQATALIAYAQYLISQGSTSVATSIISPIVQNDLSYATQYWNQTGFDLWEEVNSASFFTTGVQLLRCDSMTYQPCSDKALSNQKIVTDSFRSIYAINSGIHQDVGIAVERHPEYVYQGGNPCTFAAAEQLYDAVYQWKRIGSLSITSTSLDFFKNIYPSAAIGTYASSTVIFTLIVDAVSACADSYMFNAQKYAPQNGAIAEQAYAARANNMSASWGASSACSATPTLTTVTFNEFKITTPGDTIYITGSISQLGNWNTSAAVALSAAQYTSSNPKWFTSVSLAAGGVVSYKYSVKSGDGPIIWESDPDRTLTVAENCAGMATQNDNWR
;
A
#
# COMPACT_ATOMS: atom_id res chain seq x y z
N MET A 1 3.68 -4.97 25.91
CA MET A 1 4.73 -4.14 25.29
C MET A 1 4.68 -4.15 23.75
N LEU A 2 4.19 -5.23 23.10
CA LEU A 2 4.02 -5.34 21.64
C LEU A 2 2.94 -4.40 21.04
N TYR A 3 1.89 -4.07 21.79
CA TYR A 3 0.81 -3.17 21.38
C TYR A 3 1.29 -1.82 20.79
N LYS A 4 2.24 -1.13 21.45
CA LYS A 4 2.79 0.15 20.94
C LYS A 4 3.73 -0.02 19.73
N ALA A 5 4.16 -1.23 19.43
CA ALA A 5 5.03 -1.56 18.30
C ALA A 5 4.25 -1.96 17.04
N ALA A 6 3.00 -2.44 17.17
CA ALA A 6 2.17 -2.95 16.07
C ALA A 6 1.26 -1.89 15.40
N VAL A 7 0.87 -0.83 16.11
CA VAL A 7 0.01 0.27 15.58
C VAL A 7 0.56 1.00 14.31
N PRO A 8 1.87 1.10 14.03
CA PRO A 8 2.32 1.81 12.83
C PRO A 8 2.26 0.98 11.52
N PHE A 9 1.67 -0.21 11.49
CA PHE A 9 1.78 -1.13 10.34
C PHE A 9 0.70 -1.00 9.24
N VAL A 10 -0.22 -0.05 9.32
CA VAL A 10 -1.49 -0.11 8.54
C VAL A 10 -1.50 0.78 7.30
N ALA A 11 -0.31 1.04 6.77
CA ALA A 11 -0.13 1.63 5.45
C ALA A 11 0.89 0.77 4.72
N ILE A 12 0.39 -0.29 4.09
CA ILE A 12 1.25 -1.13 3.27
C ILE A 12 1.36 -0.42 1.92
N ILE A 13 2.52 0.20 1.70
CA ILE A 13 2.90 0.69 0.37
C ILE A 13 3.90 -0.28 -0.21
N PHE A 14 3.61 -0.73 -1.42
CA PHE A 14 4.24 -1.89 -2.02
C PHE A 14 5.57 -1.52 -2.66
N ALA A 15 6.52 -2.46 -2.62
CA ALA A 15 7.80 -2.33 -3.26
C ALA A 15 8.09 -3.52 -4.19
N GLY A 16 7.83 -3.34 -5.49
CA GLY A 16 8.46 -4.14 -6.54
C GLY A 16 7.94 -5.57 -6.77
N ARG A 17 8.52 -6.18 -7.82
CA ARG A 17 8.08 -7.37 -8.58
C ARG A 17 7.54 -8.56 -7.79
N THR A 18 6.47 -9.15 -8.33
CA THR A 18 6.00 -10.52 -8.08
C THR A 18 7.09 -11.52 -8.50
N VAL A 19 7.62 -12.30 -7.56
CA VAL A 19 8.51 -13.43 -7.86
C VAL A 19 7.75 -14.71 -7.62
N HIS A 20 7.52 -15.47 -8.69
CA HIS A 20 6.86 -16.77 -8.67
C HIS A 20 7.75 -17.81 -7.97
N GLY A 21 7.34 -18.24 -6.78
CA GLY A 21 8.00 -19.31 -6.03
C GLY A 21 7.35 -19.54 -4.67
N GLN A 22 7.46 -20.75 -4.12
CA GLN A 22 6.90 -21.07 -2.79
C GLN A 22 7.48 -20.18 -1.69
N LEU A 23 6.62 -19.65 -0.82
CA LEU A 23 7.03 -18.93 0.39
C LEU A 23 7.70 -19.88 1.38
N GLU A 24 9.03 -19.85 1.43
CA GLU A 24 9.79 -20.44 2.53
C GLU A 24 9.81 -19.50 3.74
N ALA A 25 10.00 -20.05 4.95
CA ALA A 25 10.19 -19.27 6.16
C ALA A 25 11.56 -18.55 6.11
N ARG A 26 11.59 -17.23 6.33
CA ARG A 26 12.79 -16.39 6.11
C ARG A 26 13.29 -15.65 7.35
N ALA A 27 12.41 -15.39 8.31
CA ALA A 27 12.76 -14.72 9.56
C ALA A 27 12.92 -15.72 10.72
N THR A 28 13.98 -15.56 11.51
CA THR A 28 14.35 -16.47 12.62
C THR A 28 14.45 -15.80 13.99
N SER A 29 14.21 -14.48 14.06
CA SER A 29 14.32 -13.69 15.30
C SER A 29 13.00 -13.62 16.08
N THR A 30 13.01 -13.10 17.31
CA THR A 30 11.77 -12.91 18.08
C THR A 30 10.88 -11.83 17.45
N LEU A 31 9.55 -11.96 17.59
CA LEU A 31 8.60 -11.00 17.03
C LEU A 31 8.91 -9.55 17.45
N THR A 32 9.26 -9.33 18.72
CA THR A 32 9.63 -7.99 19.21
C THR A 32 10.87 -7.44 18.51
N SER A 33 11.90 -8.25 18.32
CA SER A 33 13.13 -7.81 17.64
C SER A 33 12.89 -7.52 16.16
N TRP A 34 12.07 -8.33 15.48
CA TRP A 34 11.68 -8.10 14.10
C TRP A 34 10.85 -6.83 13.93
N LEU A 35 9.83 -6.60 14.77
CA LEU A 35 9.05 -5.36 14.73
C LEU A 35 9.92 -4.12 14.95
N ALA A 36 10.90 -4.20 15.85
CA ALA A 36 11.85 -3.11 16.08
C ALA A 36 12.74 -2.81 14.87
N SER A 37 13.17 -3.84 14.13
CA SER A 37 13.96 -3.67 12.89
C SER A 37 13.11 -3.28 11.68
N GLU A 38 11.89 -3.81 11.57
CA GLU A 38 11.01 -3.62 10.41
C GLU A 38 10.38 -2.23 10.40
N ARG A 39 10.00 -1.69 11.57
CA ARG A 39 9.37 -0.37 11.69
C ARG A 39 10.13 0.77 11.00
N PRO A 40 11.45 0.97 11.18
CA PRO A 40 12.18 2.01 10.45
C PRO A 40 12.27 1.71 8.93
N VAL A 41 12.30 0.44 8.52
CA VAL A 41 12.32 0.05 7.10
C VAL A 41 10.99 0.37 6.43
N ALA A 42 9.86 -0.05 7.02
CA ALA A 42 8.52 0.24 6.53
C ALA A 42 8.28 1.76 6.41
N ARG A 43 8.67 2.53 7.43
CA ARG A 43 8.59 4.00 7.39
C ARG A 43 9.43 4.59 6.26
N LYS A 44 10.66 4.12 6.08
CA LYS A 44 11.50 4.57 4.96
C LYS A 44 10.89 4.18 3.62
N GLY A 45 10.27 3.01 3.51
CA GLY A 45 9.51 2.57 2.36
C GLY A 45 8.41 3.55 1.99
N ILE A 46 7.60 3.97 2.97
CA ILE A 46 6.56 4.98 2.79
C ILE A 46 7.15 6.29 2.26
N LEU A 47 8.18 6.81 2.94
CA LEU A 47 8.81 8.09 2.59
C LEU A 47 9.50 8.07 1.22
N ASN A 48 9.98 6.91 0.78
CA ASN A 48 10.59 6.74 -0.54
C ASN A 48 9.55 6.79 -1.67
N ASN A 49 8.31 6.42 -1.39
CA ASN A 49 7.20 6.47 -2.35
C ASN A 49 6.48 7.83 -2.35
N LEU A 50 7.00 8.83 -1.63
CA LEU A 50 6.45 10.18 -1.59
C LEU A 50 7.25 11.14 -2.46
N GLY A 51 6.61 11.79 -3.43
CA GLY A 51 7.23 12.86 -4.22
C GLY A 51 7.51 14.13 -3.39
N SER A 52 8.40 15.02 -3.83
CA SER A 52 9.38 14.87 -4.94
C SER A 52 10.71 14.22 -4.53
N ASN A 53 10.96 14.13 -3.22
CA ASN A 53 12.27 13.70 -2.69
C ASN A 53 12.37 12.19 -2.39
N GLY A 54 11.31 11.43 -2.64
CA GLY A 54 11.30 9.99 -2.42
C GLY A 54 12.12 9.26 -3.47
N SER A 55 13.02 8.37 -3.03
CA SER A 55 13.92 7.63 -3.93
C SER A 55 13.20 6.69 -4.91
N LYS A 56 11.91 6.42 -4.69
CA LYS A 56 11.03 5.55 -5.48
C LYS A 56 9.90 6.32 -6.16
N ALA A 57 9.89 7.64 -6.03
CA ALA A 57 8.88 8.55 -6.59
C ALA A 57 9.56 9.70 -7.36
N GLN A 58 10.64 9.39 -8.10
CA GLN A 58 11.35 10.39 -8.88
C GLN A 58 10.45 10.96 -9.99
N GLY A 59 10.47 12.28 -10.17
CA GLY A 59 9.59 12.98 -11.12
C GLY A 59 8.14 13.14 -10.66
N VAL A 60 7.79 12.65 -9.46
CA VAL A 60 6.45 12.81 -8.87
C VAL A 60 6.38 14.14 -8.12
N GLY A 61 5.27 14.86 -8.26
CA GLY A 61 5.05 16.15 -7.59
C GLY A 61 5.10 16.05 -6.06
N ASP A 62 5.42 17.17 -5.41
CA ASP A 62 5.42 17.25 -3.94
C ASP A 62 4.06 16.87 -3.35
N GLY A 63 4.10 16.05 -2.29
CA GLY A 63 2.90 15.62 -1.58
C GLY A 63 2.12 14.48 -2.25
N ILE A 64 2.54 14.03 -3.43
CA ILE A 64 1.91 12.91 -4.13
C ILE A 64 2.58 11.60 -3.70
N LEU A 65 1.77 10.72 -3.12
CA LEU A 65 2.17 9.36 -2.77
C LEU A 65 1.90 8.41 -3.94
N VAL A 66 2.91 7.66 -4.38
CA VAL A 66 2.71 6.57 -5.35
C VAL A 66 2.38 5.27 -4.63
N ALA A 67 1.40 4.52 -5.13
CA ALA A 67 0.96 3.25 -4.54
C ALA A 67 2.08 2.18 -4.59
N SER A 68 2.91 2.19 -5.64
CA SER A 68 4.10 1.36 -5.77
C SER A 68 5.07 1.96 -6.80
N PRO A 69 6.39 1.75 -6.68
CA PRO A 69 7.34 2.06 -7.74
C PRO A 69 7.21 1.17 -8.99
N SER A 70 6.34 0.14 -8.97
CA SER A 70 6.19 -0.79 -10.09
C SER A 70 5.53 -0.14 -11.31
N THR A 71 6.12 -0.29 -12.50
CA THR A 71 5.64 0.32 -13.75
C THR A 71 5.24 -0.68 -14.83
N THR A 72 5.48 -1.98 -14.61
CA THR A 72 5.44 -2.97 -15.70
C THR A 72 4.38 -4.02 -15.49
N ASP A 73 4.42 -4.76 -14.37
CA ASP A 73 3.40 -5.74 -14.03
C ASP A 73 3.42 -6.07 -12.51
N PRO A 74 2.41 -5.63 -11.74
CA PRO A 74 1.36 -4.70 -12.16
C PRO A 74 1.91 -3.24 -12.23
N PRO A 75 1.44 -2.41 -13.17
CA PRO A 75 1.85 -1.00 -13.27
C PRO A 75 1.11 -0.15 -12.23
N TYR A 76 1.70 0.06 -11.06
CA TYR A 76 1.10 0.74 -9.90
C TYR A 76 1.77 2.10 -9.59
N PHE A 77 2.51 2.66 -10.55
CA PHE A 77 3.13 4.00 -10.45
C PHE A 77 2.09 5.12 -10.65
N TYR A 78 1.08 5.11 -9.78
CA TYR A 78 -0.04 6.03 -9.75
C TYR A 78 -0.29 6.48 -8.31
N THR A 79 -0.97 7.61 -8.13
CA THR A 79 -1.52 8.00 -6.83
C THR A 79 -2.97 7.53 -6.74
N CYS A 80 -3.29 6.81 -5.66
CA CYS A 80 -4.66 6.50 -5.30
C CYS A 80 -5.05 7.37 -4.11
N THR A 81 -6.22 8.01 -4.17
CA THR A 81 -6.75 8.86 -3.09
C THR A 81 -6.88 8.07 -1.79
N ARG A 82 -7.36 6.82 -1.87
CA ARG A 82 -7.52 5.91 -0.72
C ARG A 82 -6.18 5.63 -0.05
N ASP A 83 -5.21 5.15 -0.83
CA ASP A 83 -3.88 4.75 -0.36
C ASP A 83 -3.12 5.94 0.24
N SER A 84 -3.22 7.10 -0.42
CA SER A 84 -2.68 8.36 0.08
C SER A 84 -3.30 8.73 1.43
N ALA A 85 -4.63 8.82 1.51
CA ALA A 85 -5.31 9.23 2.74
C ALA A 85 -5.01 8.30 3.93
N LEU A 86 -5.03 6.98 3.73
CA LEU A 86 -4.72 5.99 4.77
C LEU A 86 -3.26 6.09 5.22
N THR A 87 -2.32 6.25 4.29
CA THR A 87 -0.90 6.43 4.61
C THR A 87 -0.65 7.71 5.38
N PHE A 88 -1.21 8.84 4.93
CA PHE A 88 -1.02 10.11 5.61
C PHE A 88 -1.67 10.13 6.97
N LYS A 89 -2.80 9.42 7.17
CA LYS A 89 -3.37 9.23 8.50
C LYS A 89 -2.36 8.64 9.46
N ILE A 90 -1.63 7.61 9.04
CA ILE A 90 -0.60 6.95 9.86
C ILE A 90 0.62 7.85 10.07
N LEU A 91 1.05 8.60 9.06
CA LEU A 91 2.14 9.57 9.23
C LEU A 91 1.76 10.67 10.22
N VAL A 92 0.54 11.19 10.15
CA VAL A 92 0.01 12.19 11.09
C VAL A 92 -0.09 11.62 12.50
N ASP A 93 -0.67 10.43 12.67
CA ASP A 93 -0.78 9.81 14.00
C ASP A 93 0.61 9.55 14.62
N ASN A 94 1.57 9.09 13.81
CA ASN A 94 2.95 8.92 14.25
C ASN A 94 3.60 10.26 14.61
N PHE A 95 3.36 11.31 13.84
CA PHE A 95 3.87 12.64 14.15
C PHE A 95 3.27 13.19 15.46
N LEU A 96 1.96 13.08 15.64
CA LEU A 96 1.27 13.52 16.86
C LEU A 96 1.76 12.75 18.09
N THR A 97 2.02 11.44 17.95
CA THR A 97 2.44 10.57 19.04
C THR A 97 3.93 10.69 19.38
N TYR A 98 4.80 10.73 18.38
CA TYR A 98 6.25 10.61 18.55
C TYR A 98 7.03 11.88 18.19
N LYS A 99 6.35 12.96 17.77
CA LYS A 99 6.94 14.28 17.44
C LYS A 99 8.17 14.20 16.55
N THR A 100 8.12 13.35 15.53
CA THR A 100 9.31 13.08 14.73
C THR A 100 9.61 14.21 13.76
N ALA A 101 10.82 14.78 13.88
CA ALA A 101 11.30 15.86 13.02
C ALA A 101 11.25 15.48 11.52
N GLY A 102 10.91 16.46 10.67
CA GLY A 102 10.88 16.32 9.21
C GLY A 102 9.59 15.70 8.63
N LEU A 103 8.67 15.17 9.47
CA LEU A 103 7.34 14.77 9.00
C LEU A 103 6.41 15.97 8.77
N GLU A 104 6.61 17.07 9.49
CA GLU A 104 5.77 18.26 9.45
C GLU A 104 5.60 18.82 8.03
N THR A 105 6.72 19.04 7.34
CA THR A 105 6.72 19.57 5.97
C THR A 105 6.04 18.60 4.99
N LYS A 106 6.27 17.29 5.15
CA LYS A 106 5.66 16.26 4.28
C LYS A 106 4.16 16.09 4.55
N ILE A 107 3.71 16.20 5.80
CA ILE A 107 2.30 16.17 6.20
C ILE A 107 1.56 17.42 5.71
N GLN A 108 2.21 18.59 5.76
CA GLN A 108 1.64 19.83 5.22
C GLN A 108 1.37 19.72 3.71
N GLN A 109 2.21 18.98 3.00
CA GLN A 109 2.11 18.76 1.57
C GLN A 109 1.08 17.69 1.18
N ALA A 110 0.69 16.81 2.10
CA ALA A 110 -0.13 15.65 1.80
C ALA A 110 -0.99 15.20 2.99
N THR A 111 -2.29 15.41 2.89
CA THR A 111 -2.99 15.91 4.07
C THR A 111 -4.00 14.93 4.65
N ALA A 112 -3.77 14.47 5.89
CA ALA A 112 -4.80 13.95 6.80
C ALA A 112 -5.42 15.13 7.58
N LEU A 113 -6.21 15.89 6.84
CA LEU A 113 -6.60 17.29 7.09
C LEU A 113 -7.17 17.59 8.47
N ILE A 114 -8.12 16.78 8.96
CA ILE A 114 -8.88 17.11 10.18
C ILE A 114 -7.99 17.03 11.42
N ALA A 115 -7.23 15.94 11.57
CA ALA A 115 -6.33 15.76 12.72
C ALA A 115 -5.21 16.80 12.72
N TYR A 116 -4.67 17.12 11.54
CA TYR A 116 -3.63 18.15 11.42
C TYR A 116 -4.18 19.56 11.63
N ALA A 117 -5.38 19.89 11.17
CA ALA A 117 -6.05 21.15 11.45
C ALA A 117 -6.29 21.35 12.95
N GLN A 118 -6.77 20.32 13.66
CA GLN A 118 -6.94 20.35 15.11
C GLN A 118 -5.61 20.59 15.82
N TYR A 119 -4.53 19.95 15.35
CA TYR A 119 -3.18 20.21 15.84
C TYR A 119 -2.75 21.66 15.59
N LEU A 120 -2.89 22.18 14.38
CA LEU A 120 -2.53 23.58 14.05
C LEU A 120 -3.28 24.58 14.93
N ILE A 121 -4.58 24.37 15.15
CA ILE A 121 -5.39 25.18 16.07
C ILE A 121 -4.82 25.10 17.49
N SER A 122 -4.45 23.90 17.97
CA SER A 122 -3.83 23.74 19.30
C SER A 122 -2.48 24.45 19.44
N GLN A 123 -1.75 24.66 18.34
CA GLN A 123 -0.48 25.38 18.30
C GLN A 123 -0.65 26.88 18.00
N GLY A 124 -1.89 27.41 17.97
CA GLY A 124 -2.17 28.81 17.66
C GLY A 124 -2.08 29.18 16.17
N SER A 125 -1.85 28.20 15.28
CA SER A 125 -1.80 28.36 13.82
C SER A 125 -3.19 28.27 13.17
N THR A 126 -4.18 28.94 13.76
CA THR A 126 -5.59 28.85 13.37
C THR A 126 -5.83 29.32 11.93
N SER A 127 -5.08 30.31 11.44
CA SER A 127 -5.23 30.85 10.08
C SER A 127 -4.98 29.78 9.01
N VAL A 128 -3.94 28.95 9.16
CA VAL A 128 -3.62 27.86 8.23
C VAL A 128 -4.73 26.80 8.24
N ALA A 129 -5.23 26.46 9.43
CA ALA A 129 -6.32 25.50 9.57
C ALA A 129 -7.62 25.97 8.90
N THR A 130 -7.94 27.26 9.00
CA THR A 130 -9.19 27.80 8.45
C THR A 130 -9.10 28.19 6.97
N SER A 131 -7.99 28.76 6.52
CA SER A 131 -7.88 29.28 5.14
C SER A 131 -7.41 28.25 4.12
N ILE A 132 -6.64 27.24 4.53
CA ILE A 132 -6.07 26.24 3.62
C ILE A 132 -6.78 24.90 3.80
N ILE A 133 -6.90 24.42 5.04
CA ILE A 133 -7.39 23.06 5.29
C ILE A 133 -8.91 22.98 5.22
N SER A 134 -9.63 23.92 5.83
CA SER A 134 -11.09 23.86 5.93
C SER A 134 -11.81 23.76 4.56
N PRO A 135 -11.45 24.53 3.52
CA PRO A 135 -12.11 24.41 2.22
C PRO A 135 -11.96 23.04 1.57
N ILE A 136 -10.81 22.37 1.76
CA ILE A 136 -10.58 21.02 1.22
C ILE A 136 -11.49 20.02 1.94
N VAL A 137 -11.50 20.05 3.28
CA VAL A 137 -12.37 19.18 4.10
C VAL A 137 -13.85 19.41 3.77
N GLN A 138 -14.26 20.66 3.56
CA GLN A 138 -15.63 20.99 3.21
C GLN A 138 -16.06 20.34 1.89
N ASN A 139 -15.22 20.37 0.86
CA ASN A 139 -15.52 19.72 -0.41
C ASN A 139 -15.70 18.20 -0.25
N ASP A 140 -14.80 17.53 0.49
CA ASP A 140 -14.88 16.08 0.72
C ASP A 140 -16.12 15.69 1.53
N LEU A 141 -16.46 16.48 2.56
CA LEU A 141 -17.68 16.25 3.35
C LEU A 141 -18.94 16.54 2.54
N SER A 142 -18.94 17.56 1.68
CA SER A 142 -20.03 17.82 0.74
C SER A 142 -20.24 16.67 -0.22
N TYR A 143 -19.16 16.08 -0.76
CA TYR A 143 -19.25 14.89 -1.58
C TYR A 143 -19.86 13.71 -0.81
N ALA A 144 -19.35 13.41 0.39
CA ALA A 144 -19.89 12.32 1.20
C ALA A 144 -21.39 12.52 1.52
N THR A 145 -21.77 13.72 1.95
CA THR A 145 -23.18 14.02 2.30
C THR A 145 -24.12 14.01 1.09
N GLN A 146 -23.63 14.34 -0.11
CA GLN A 146 -24.42 14.32 -1.34
C GLN A 146 -24.54 12.92 -1.96
N TYR A 147 -23.48 12.10 -1.90
CA TYR A 147 -23.37 10.86 -2.69
C TYR A 147 -23.37 9.57 -1.86
N TRP A 148 -23.43 9.60 -0.51
CA TRP A 148 -23.37 8.39 0.33
C TRP A 148 -24.40 7.30 -0.01
N ASN A 149 -25.56 7.68 -0.53
CA ASN A 149 -26.65 6.74 -0.87
C ASN A 149 -26.64 6.32 -2.36
N GLN A 150 -25.51 6.52 -3.05
CA GLN A 150 -25.29 6.04 -4.42
C GLN A 150 -24.29 4.89 -4.41
N THR A 151 -24.45 3.92 -5.32
CA THR A 151 -23.51 2.82 -5.45
C THR A 151 -22.20 3.29 -6.10
N GLY A 152 -21.10 2.63 -5.75
CA GLY A 152 -19.80 2.85 -6.36
C GLY A 152 -18.96 1.59 -6.26
N PHE A 153 -17.76 1.63 -6.83
CA PHE A 153 -16.81 0.53 -6.66
C PHE A 153 -16.35 0.43 -5.20
N ASP A 154 -16.14 -0.80 -4.75
CA ASP A 154 -15.63 -1.11 -3.44
C ASP A 154 -14.11 -0.81 -3.33
N LEU A 155 -13.54 -1.03 -2.14
CA LEU A 155 -12.12 -0.75 -1.90
C LEU A 155 -11.16 -1.62 -2.73
N TRP A 156 -11.64 -2.72 -3.30
CA TRP A 156 -10.84 -3.57 -4.18
C TRP A 156 -10.96 -3.17 -5.65
N GLU A 157 -11.80 -2.17 -5.97
CA GLU A 157 -12.03 -1.65 -7.32
C GLU A 157 -12.67 -2.67 -8.27
N GLU A 158 -13.46 -3.60 -7.72
CA GLU A 158 -13.99 -4.75 -8.46
C GLU A 158 -15.51 -4.74 -8.53
N VAL A 159 -16.18 -4.47 -7.40
CA VAL A 159 -17.63 -4.65 -7.27
C VAL A 159 -18.32 -3.30 -7.10
N ASN A 160 -19.10 -2.90 -8.11
CA ASN A 160 -19.97 -1.74 -8.01
C ASN A 160 -21.19 -2.05 -7.13
N SER A 161 -21.18 -1.57 -5.89
CA SER A 161 -22.20 -1.86 -4.87
C SER A 161 -22.21 -0.81 -3.75
N ALA A 162 -23.06 -1.00 -2.73
CA ALA A 162 -22.92 -0.30 -1.46
C ALA A 162 -21.91 -1.07 -0.58
N SER A 163 -20.65 -0.63 -0.57
CA SER A 163 -19.56 -1.30 0.15
C SER A 163 -19.54 -0.95 1.64
N PHE A 164 -19.40 -1.96 2.51
CA PHE A 164 -19.33 -1.80 3.97
C PHE A 164 -18.21 -0.84 4.40
N PHE A 165 -17.01 -0.99 3.83
CA PHE A 165 -15.87 -0.12 4.16
C PHE A 165 -16.19 1.34 3.81
N THR A 166 -16.67 1.60 2.59
CA THR A 166 -17.01 2.94 2.11
C THR A 166 -18.06 3.60 3.00
N THR A 167 -19.17 2.91 3.29
CA THR A 167 -20.22 3.46 4.17
C THR A 167 -19.74 3.66 5.60
N GLY A 168 -18.93 2.73 6.12
CA GLY A 168 -18.38 2.80 7.47
C GLY A 168 -17.50 4.04 7.69
N VAL A 169 -16.58 4.31 6.76
CA VAL A 169 -15.68 5.48 6.85
C VAL A 169 -16.37 6.81 6.52
N GLN A 170 -17.49 6.80 5.78
CA GLN A 170 -18.30 8.00 5.54
C GLN A 170 -19.16 8.39 6.74
N LEU A 171 -19.60 7.41 7.56
CA LEU A 171 -20.52 7.65 8.67
C LEU A 171 -19.81 8.06 9.99
N LEU A 172 -18.58 7.57 10.23
CA LEU A 172 -17.73 7.78 11.42
C LEU A 172 -18.48 8.31 12.67
N ARG A 173 -19.27 7.44 13.30
CA ARG A 173 -19.83 7.68 14.65
C ARG A 173 -19.08 6.83 15.69
N CYS A 174 -19.03 7.31 16.92
CA CYS A 174 -18.44 6.58 18.05
C CYS A 174 -19.56 5.97 18.89
N ASP A 175 -20.28 4.96 18.36
CA ASP A 175 -21.29 4.21 19.11
C ASP A 175 -21.29 2.71 18.77
N SER A 176 -22.01 1.91 19.56
CA SER A 176 -22.08 0.45 19.42
C SER A 176 -22.68 -0.05 18.10
N MET A 177 -23.29 0.81 17.27
CA MET A 177 -23.77 0.46 15.94
C MET A 177 -22.68 0.53 14.86
N THR A 178 -21.49 1.03 15.19
CA THR A 178 -20.42 1.34 14.22
C THR A 178 -19.40 0.23 13.98
N TYR A 179 -19.70 -1.02 14.38
CA TYR A 179 -18.79 -2.16 14.18
C TYR A 179 -17.37 -1.91 14.72
N GLN A 180 -17.27 -1.26 15.89
CA GLN A 180 -15.97 -1.06 16.57
C GLN A 180 -15.23 -2.41 16.72
N PRO A 181 -13.88 -2.42 16.71
CA PRO A 181 -13.10 -3.66 16.78
C PRO A 181 -13.47 -4.60 17.94
N CYS A 182 -13.86 -4.04 19.08
CA CYS A 182 -14.28 -4.76 20.29
C CYS A 182 -15.76 -5.18 20.31
N SER A 183 -16.55 -4.86 19.29
CA SER A 183 -17.97 -5.18 19.21
C SER A 183 -18.19 -6.67 18.92
N ASP A 184 -19.28 -7.23 19.43
CA ASP A 184 -19.57 -8.64 19.27
C ASP A 184 -19.74 -9.05 17.80
N LYS A 185 -20.36 -8.20 16.97
CA LYS A 185 -20.47 -8.39 15.52
C LYS A 185 -19.11 -8.39 14.82
N ALA A 186 -18.22 -7.47 15.16
CA ALA A 186 -16.88 -7.41 14.56
C ALA A 186 -16.04 -8.64 14.93
N LEU A 187 -16.13 -9.12 16.18
CA LEU A 187 -15.44 -10.32 16.64
C LEU A 187 -15.99 -11.60 16.00
N SER A 188 -17.32 -11.68 15.86
CA SER A 188 -17.98 -12.77 15.14
C SER A 188 -17.54 -12.82 13.67
N ASN A 189 -17.52 -11.65 13.00
CA ASN A 189 -17.02 -11.50 11.63
C ASN A 189 -15.55 -11.91 11.51
N GLN A 190 -14.69 -11.45 12.43
CA GLN A 190 -13.26 -11.78 12.46
C GLN A 190 -13.02 -13.29 12.43
N LYS A 191 -13.78 -14.05 13.25
CA LYS A 191 -13.71 -15.51 13.25
C LYS A 191 -14.11 -16.08 11.88
N ILE A 192 -15.28 -15.71 11.37
CA ILE A 192 -15.84 -16.29 10.14
C ILE A 192 -14.92 -15.99 8.94
N VAL A 193 -14.46 -14.75 8.81
CA VAL A 193 -13.52 -14.34 7.75
C VAL A 193 -12.22 -15.13 7.87
N THR A 194 -11.62 -15.20 9.07
CA THR A 194 -10.39 -15.98 9.26
C THR A 194 -10.60 -17.45 8.89
N ASP A 195 -11.65 -18.08 9.40
CA ASP A 195 -11.92 -19.50 9.18
C ASP A 195 -12.13 -19.85 7.70
N SER A 196 -12.65 -18.91 6.92
CA SER A 196 -12.82 -19.08 5.47
C SER A 196 -11.50 -19.33 4.73
N PHE A 197 -10.36 -18.88 5.27
CA PHE A 197 -9.03 -19.06 4.64
C PHE A 197 -8.25 -20.26 5.15
N ARG A 198 -8.72 -20.97 6.18
CA ARG A 198 -7.98 -22.09 6.78
C ARG A 198 -7.72 -23.23 5.80
N SER A 199 -8.65 -23.48 4.89
CA SER A 199 -8.56 -24.57 3.89
C SER A 199 -8.13 -24.11 2.49
N ILE A 200 -8.08 -22.80 2.23
CA ILE A 200 -7.81 -22.26 0.89
C ILE A 200 -6.31 -22.25 0.57
N TYR A 201 -5.50 -21.88 1.56
CA TYR A 201 -4.05 -21.74 1.38
C TYR A 201 -3.28 -22.88 2.04
N ALA A 202 -2.34 -23.47 1.31
CA ALA A 202 -1.51 -24.55 1.84
C ALA A 202 -0.71 -24.11 3.08
N ILE A 203 -0.33 -22.83 3.14
CA ILE A 203 0.39 -22.23 4.27
C ILE A 203 -0.41 -22.22 5.58
N ASN A 204 -1.73 -22.40 5.51
CA ASN A 204 -2.62 -22.46 6.67
C ASN A 204 -2.90 -23.90 7.14
N SER A 205 -2.43 -24.90 6.39
CA SER A 205 -2.69 -26.30 6.69
C SER A 205 -2.13 -26.70 8.05
N GLY A 206 -2.96 -27.38 8.86
CA GLY A 206 -2.58 -27.88 10.18
C GLY A 206 -2.44 -26.82 11.28
N ILE A 207 -2.72 -25.54 11.00
CA ILE A 207 -2.70 -24.49 12.02
C ILE A 207 -3.97 -24.59 12.88
N HIS A 208 -3.79 -24.69 14.20
CA HIS A 208 -4.88 -24.83 15.16
C HIS A 208 -5.78 -23.59 15.18
N GLN A 209 -7.01 -23.76 15.67
CA GLN A 209 -8.11 -22.81 15.56
C GLN A 209 -7.93 -21.53 16.41
N ASP A 210 -7.16 -21.62 17.51
CA ASP A 210 -6.77 -20.50 18.38
C ASP A 210 -5.59 -19.67 17.82
N VAL A 211 -4.90 -20.19 16.81
CA VAL A 211 -3.76 -19.51 16.15
C VAL A 211 -4.27 -18.75 14.94
N GLY A 212 -3.85 -17.49 14.84
CA GLY A 212 -4.02 -16.66 13.66
C GLY A 212 -3.37 -17.29 12.44
N ILE A 213 -3.86 -16.96 11.26
CA ILE A 213 -3.42 -17.54 9.98
C ILE A 213 -3.23 -16.44 8.94
N ALA A 214 -2.73 -16.80 7.76
CA ALA A 214 -2.76 -15.92 6.60
C ALA A 214 -4.21 -15.75 6.11
N VAL A 215 -4.69 -14.50 6.02
CA VAL A 215 -6.07 -14.11 5.68
C VAL A 215 -6.03 -13.17 4.47
N GLU A 216 -6.95 -13.28 3.50
CA GLU A 216 -7.02 -12.45 2.28
C GLU A 216 -8.09 -11.35 2.34
N ARG A 217 -8.25 -10.62 1.24
CA ARG A 217 -9.42 -9.82 0.85
C ARG A 217 -10.73 -10.62 0.95
N HIS A 218 -10.85 -11.72 0.20
CA HIS A 218 -12.01 -12.64 0.22
C HIS A 218 -11.68 -14.03 -0.39
N PRO A 219 -12.41 -15.11 -0.05
CA PRO A 219 -12.14 -16.49 -0.49
C PRO A 219 -12.07 -16.72 -2.01
N GLU A 220 -12.90 -16.00 -2.76
CA GLU A 220 -13.05 -16.13 -4.22
C GLU A 220 -11.96 -15.37 -4.99
N TYR A 221 -11.08 -14.65 -4.30
CA TYR A 221 -10.10 -13.78 -4.92
C TYR A 221 -9.08 -14.56 -5.77
N VAL A 222 -8.96 -14.19 -7.05
CA VAL A 222 -8.13 -14.89 -8.06
C VAL A 222 -6.99 -14.04 -8.61
N TYR A 223 -6.97 -12.72 -8.39
CA TYR A 223 -5.94 -11.83 -8.93
C TYR A 223 -4.56 -12.16 -8.33
N GLN A 224 -3.60 -12.40 -9.22
CA GLN A 224 -2.22 -12.83 -8.89
C GLN A 224 -2.11 -14.02 -7.92
N GLY A 225 -3.14 -14.87 -7.82
CA GLY A 225 -3.17 -16.07 -6.99
C GLY A 225 -3.69 -15.88 -5.56
N GLY A 226 -3.91 -14.63 -5.12
CA GLY A 226 -4.42 -14.22 -3.80
C GLY A 226 -3.42 -14.36 -2.65
N ASN A 227 -3.15 -13.27 -1.91
CA ASN A 227 -2.10 -13.21 -0.88
C ASN A 227 -2.34 -12.29 0.36
N PRO A 228 -1.91 -12.70 1.56
CA PRO A 228 -2.69 -12.45 2.76
C PRO A 228 -2.58 -11.04 3.40
N CYS A 229 -3.70 -10.34 3.55
CA CYS A 229 -4.02 -9.22 4.47
C CYS A 229 -3.91 -9.56 5.98
N THR A 230 -2.78 -10.10 6.42
CA THR A 230 -2.58 -10.64 7.79
C THR A 230 -2.52 -9.56 8.88
N PHE A 231 -2.03 -8.36 8.57
CA PHE A 231 -1.78 -7.31 9.57
C PHE A 231 -3.07 -6.69 10.13
N ALA A 232 -4.08 -6.46 9.29
CA ALA A 232 -5.36 -5.87 9.71
C ALA A 232 -6.13 -6.80 10.66
N ALA A 233 -6.03 -8.12 10.44
CA ALA A 233 -6.60 -9.12 11.35
C ALA A 233 -5.96 -9.05 12.75
N ALA A 234 -4.64 -8.82 12.83
CA ALA A 234 -3.95 -8.62 14.09
C ALA A 234 -4.36 -7.30 14.76
N GLU A 235 -4.41 -6.22 13.98
CA GLU A 235 -4.79 -4.88 14.46
C GLU A 235 -6.17 -4.86 15.10
N GLN A 236 -7.18 -5.45 14.46
CA GLN A 236 -8.53 -5.50 15.03
C GLN A 236 -8.52 -6.11 16.45
N LEU A 237 -7.75 -7.18 16.67
CA LEU A 237 -7.63 -7.83 17.97
C LEU A 237 -6.86 -6.97 18.98
N TYR A 238 -5.78 -6.29 18.54
CA TYR A 238 -5.06 -5.35 19.39
C TYR A 238 -5.94 -4.18 19.83
N ASP A 239 -6.74 -3.63 18.93
CA ASP A 239 -7.69 -2.56 19.22
C ASP A 239 -8.79 -3.03 20.16
N ALA A 240 -9.31 -4.26 19.96
CA ALA A 240 -10.27 -4.84 20.88
C ALA A 240 -9.70 -4.94 22.32
N VAL A 241 -8.49 -5.48 22.45
CA VAL A 241 -7.75 -5.57 23.72
C VAL A 241 -7.55 -4.19 24.36
N TYR A 242 -7.17 -3.20 23.57
CA TYR A 242 -7.00 -1.84 24.06
C TYR A 242 -8.30 -1.24 24.59
N GLN A 243 -9.40 -1.40 23.85
CA GLN A 243 -10.71 -0.89 24.26
C GLN A 243 -11.17 -1.55 25.56
N TRP A 244 -11.08 -2.87 25.68
CA TRP A 244 -11.47 -3.57 26.92
C TRP A 244 -10.65 -3.13 28.12
N LYS A 245 -9.33 -2.95 27.95
CA LYS A 245 -8.45 -2.42 29.01
C LYS A 245 -8.82 -0.99 29.40
N ARG A 246 -9.14 -0.15 28.42
CA ARG A 246 -9.53 1.26 28.65
C ARG A 246 -10.89 1.39 29.33
N ILE A 247 -11.87 0.59 28.91
CA ILE A 247 -13.23 0.53 29.48
C ILE A 247 -13.20 -0.12 30.87
N GLY A 248 -12.24 -1.02 31.11
CA GLY A 248 -12.13 -1.78 32.36
C GLY A 248 -13.10 -2.96 32.44
N SER A 249 -13.69 -3.37 31.31
CA SER A 249 -14.66 -4.47 31.22
C SER A 249 -14.67 -5.10 29.83
N LEU A 250 -15.03 -6.38 29.76
CA LEU A 250 -15.23 -7.16 28.54
C LEU A 250 -16.55 -7.92 28.64
N SER A 251 -17.40 -7.83 27.61
CA SER A 251 -18.66 -8.57 27.53
C SER A 251 -18.63 -9.61 26.43
N ILE A 252 -18.98 -10.85 26.76
CA ILE A 252 -19.21 -11.95 25.82
C ILE A 252 -20.71 -12.11 25.64
N THR A 253 -21.18 -11.97 24.39
CA THR A 253 -22.58 -12.14 24.01
C THR A 253 -22.77 -13.47 23.28
N SER A 254 -24.01 -13.88 23.02
CA SER A 254 -24.28 -15.04 22.16
C SER A 254 -23.69 -14.90 20.76
N THR A 255 -23.62 -13.67 20.22
CA THR A 255 -23.04 -13.35 18.91
C THR A 255 -21.53 -13.57 18.83
N SER A 256 -20.81 -13.24 19.90
CA SER A 256 -19.34 -13.32 19.97
C SER A 256 -18.82 -14.58 20.67
N LEU A 257 -19.71 -15.42 21.23
CA LEU A 257 -19.33 -16.58 22.02
C LEU A 257 -18.41 -17.54 21.24
N ASP A 258 -18.71 -17.81 19.98
CA ASP A 258 -17.93 -18.74 19.16
C ASP A 258 -16.54 -18.20 18.84
N PHE A 259 -16.38 -16.87 18.70
CA PHE A 259 -15.07 -16.22 18.62
C PHE A 259 -14.26 -16.48 19.89
N PHE A 260 -14.85 -16.23 21.06
CA PHE A 260 -14.13 -16.40 22.32
C PHE A 260 -13.84 -17.86 22.64
N LYS A 261 -14.77 -18.79 22.40
CA LYS A 261 -14.53 -20.23 22.59
C LYS A 261 -13.43 -20.77 21.68
N ASN A 262 -13.21 -20.13 20.53
CA ASN A 262 -12.12 -20.50 19.64
C ASN A 262 -10.75 -20.26 20.30
N ILE A 263 -10.59 -19.12 20.97
CA ILE A 263 -9.32 -18.67 21.55
C ILE A 263 -9.17 -19.08 23.02
N TYR A 264 -10.28 -19.14 23.75
CA TYR A 264 -10.38 -19.48 25.17
C TYR A 264 -11.57 -20.45 25.37
N PRO A 265 -11.34 -21.78 25.34
CA PRO A 265 -12.41 -22.79 25.31
C PRO A 265 -13.43 -22.72 26.45
N SER A 266 -13.01 -22.22 27.61
CA SER A 266 -13.89 -22.03 28.79
C SER A 266 -14.70 -20.74 28.76
N ALA A 267 -14.70 -19.99 27.66
CA ALA A 267 -15.49 -18.77 27.51
C ALA A 267 -16.99 -19.04 27.67
N ALA A 268 -17.67 -18.16 28.42
CA ALA A 268 -19.11 -18.19 28.63
C ALA A 268 -19.71 -16.81 28.41
N ILE A 269 -21.02 -16.75 28.16
CA ILE A 269 -21.74 -15.49 28.06
C ILE A 269 -21.69 -14.79 29.43
N GLY A 270 -21.34 -13.51 29.44
CA GLY A 270 -21.19 -12.75 30.67
C GLY A 270 -20.45 -11.44 30.47
N THR A 271 -20.36 -10.66 31.55
CA THR A 271 -19.53 -9.44 31.60
C THR A 271 -18.46 -9.63 32.65
N TYR A 272 -17.22 -9.42 32.25
CA TYR A 272 -16.02 -9.67 33.04
C TYR A 272 -15.33 -8.35 33.33
N ALA A 273 -15.31 -7.94 34.60
CA ALA A 273 -14.60 -6.74 35.03
C ALA A 273 -13.08 -6.97 34.97
N SER A 274 -12.33 -5.90 34.69
CA SER A 274 -10.86 -5.92 34.58
C SER A 274 -10.13 -6.40 35.83
N SER A 275 -10.78 -6.35 36.99
CA SER A 275 -10.27 -6.89 38.26
C SER A 275 -10.34 -8.42 38.36
N THR A 276 -11.04 -9.10 37.45
CA THR A 276 -11.23 -10.56 37.50
C THR A 276 -10.10 -11.29 36.79
N VAL A 277 -9.73 -12.46 37.32
CA VAL A 277 -8.75 -13.35 36.67
C VAL A 277 -9.22 -13.78 35.28
N ILE A 278 -10.53 -14.01 35.11
CA ILE A 278 -11.11 -14.42 33.82
C ILE A 278 -10.91 -13.34 32.75
N PHE A 279 -11.09 -12.06 33.08
CA PHE A 279 -10.79 -10.96 32.16
C PHE A 279 -9.33 -11.02 31.69
N THR A 280 -8.38 -11.18 32.63
CA THR A 280 -6.95 -11.25 32.30
C THR A 280 -6.65 -12.42 31.36
N LEU A 281 -7.17 -13.62 31.68
CA LEU A 281 -6.98 -14.82 30.85
C LEU A 281 -7.52 -14.65 29.42
N ILE A 282 -8.72 -14.09 29.26
CA ILE A 282 -9.30 -13.84 27.94
C ILE A 282 -8.47 -12.82 27.16
N VAL A 283 -8.09 -11.72 27.80
CA VAL A 283 -7.31 -10.64 27.17
C VAL A 283 -5.92 -11.13 26.75
N ASP A 284 -5.27 -11.96 27.55
CA ASP A 284 -3.97 -12.54 27.23
C ASP A 284 -4.08 -13.55 26.08
N ALA A 285 -5.11 -14.40 26.08
CA ALA A 285 -5.36 -15.35 25.00
C ALA A 285 -5.65 -14.63 23.65
N VAL A 286 -6.47 -13.58 23.66
CA VAL A 286 -6.72 -12.76 22.46
C VAL A 286 -5.46 -12.02 22.01
N SER A 287 -4.64 -11.52 22.93
CA SER A 287 -3.35 -10.91 22.61
C SER A 287 -2.39 -11.90 21.96
N ALA A 288 -2.31 -13.14 22.48
CA ALA A 288 -1.50 -14.21 21.90
C ALA A 288 -1.98 -14.61 20.49
N CYS A 289 -3.30 -14.65 20.28
CA CYS A 289 -3.89 -14.84 18.95
C CYS A 289 -3.47 -13.70 18.00
N ALA A 290 -3.55 -12.44 18.42
CA ALA A 290 -3.09 -11.29 17.64
C ALA A 290 -1.58 -11.36 17.29
N ASP A 291 -0.74 -11.74 18.27
CA ASP A 291 0.71 -11.93 18.08
C ASP A 291 0.99 -13.04 17.04
N SER A 292 0.17 -14.09 17.00
CA SER A 292 0.34 -15.19 16.05
C SER A 292 0.06 -14.80 14.59
N TYR A 293 -0.87 -13.87 14.32
CA TYR A 293 -1.00 -13.27 12.98
C TYR A 293 0.28 -12.54 12.59
N MET A 294 0.83 -11.73 13.51
CA MET A 294 2.09 -11.01 13.26
C MET A 294 3.26 -11.96 13.06
N PHE A 295 3.31 -13.07 13.79
CA PHE A 295 4.32 -14.11 13.62
C PHE A 295 4.26 -14.77 12.24
N ASN A 296 3.05 -15.06 11.75
CA ASN A 296 2.89 -15.58 10.38
C ASN A 296 3.35 -14.56 9.33
N ALA A 297 3.06 -13.28 9.52
CA ALA A 297 3.55 -12.24 8.63
C ALA A 297 5.09 -12.13 8.67
N GLN A 298 5.68 -12.14 9.86
CA GLN A 298 7.13 -12.16 10.07
C GLN A 298 7.78 -13.36 9.35
N LYS A 299 7.20 -14.56 9.50
CA LYS A 299 7.74 -15.81 8.92
C LYS A 299 8.02 -15.67 7.42
N TYR A 300 7.19 -14.92 6.69
CA TYR A 300 7.28 -14.76 5.24
C TYR A 300 7.86 -13.41 4.80
N ALA A 301 8.16 -12.51 5.72
CA ALA A 301 8.80 -11.24 5.41
C ALA A 301 10.23 -11.45 4.86
N PRO A 302 10.64 -10.76 3.78
CA PRO A 302 11.98 -10.89 3.25
C PRO A 302 13.01 -10.23 4.17
N GLN A 303 14.25 -10.72 4.14
CA GLN A 303 15.34 -10.24 5.02
C GLN A 303 15.69 -8.76 4.83
N ASN A 304 15.37 -8.19 3.66
CA ASN A 304 15.59 -6.77 3.37
C ASN A 304 14.46 -5.85 3.89
N GLY A 305 13.41 -6.42 4.51
CA GLY A 305 12.24 -5.69 5.03
C GLY A 305 11.37 -5.05 3.94
N ALA A 306 11.48 -5.49 2.68
CA ALA A 306 10.58 -5.03 1.64
C ALA A 306 9.21 -5.72 1.78
N ILE A 307 8.15 -4.95 1.99
CA ILE A 307 6.78 -5.48 2.01
C ILE A 307 6.14 -5.25 0.64
N ALA A 308 5.80 -6.34 -0.03
CA ALA A 308 5.04 -6.33 -1.29
C ALA A 308 3.53 -6.33 -1.01
N GLU A 309 2.72 -6.14 -2.06
CA GLU A 309 1.25 -6.25 -1.95
C GLU A 309 0.82 -7.63 -1.47
N GLN A 310 1.57 -8.61 -1.94
CA GLN A 310 1.19 -9.98 -1.94
C GLN A 310 2.45 -10.80 -1.67
N ALA A 311 2.42 -11.64 -0.64
CA ALA A 311 3.43 -12.66 -0.37
C ALA A 311 2.90 -14.01 -0.87
N TYR A 312 3.52 -14.60 -1.89
CA TYR A 312 2.97 -15.74 -2.66
C TYR A 312 2.63 -16.99 -1.81
N ALA A 313 1.39 -17.13 -1.38
CA ALA A 313 0.90 -18.36 -0.75
C ALA A 313 0.39 -19.32 -1.84
N ALA A 314 1.06 -20.47 -2.03
CA ALA A 314 0.53 -21.48 -2.94
C ALA A 314 -0.87 -21.92 -2.45
N ARG A 315 -1.92 -21.68 -3.24
CA ARG A 315 -3.21 -22.36 -3.08
C ARG A 315 -2.96 -23.88 -3.12
N ALA A 316 -3.72 -24.66 -2.35
CA ALA A 316 -3.48 -26.09 -2.14
C ALA A 316 -3.27 -26.94 -3.42
N ASN A 317 -3.70 -26.44 -4.59
CA ASN A 317 -3.65 -27.16 -5.86
C ASN A 317 -2.64 -26.64 -6.90
N ASN A 318 -1.77 -25.66 -6.58
CA ASN A 318 -0.75 -25.16 -7.52
C ASN A 318 0.63 -25.11 -6.86
N MET A 319 1.34 -26.25 -6.84
CA MET A 319 2.75 -26.32 -6.42
C MET A 319 3.64 -26.31 -7.65
N SER A 320 4.33 -25.19 -7.94
CA SER A 320 5.54 -25.22 -8.78
C SER A 320 6.59 -24.16 -8.39
N ALA A 321 7.79 -24.68 -8.09
CA ALA A 321 9.19 -24.21 -8.16
C ALA A 321 9.69 -22.77 -7.82
N SER A 322 10.55 -22.74 -6.79
CA SER A 322 11.91 -22.15 -6.56
C SER A 322 12.40 -20.74 -7.02
N TRP A 323 12.77 -19.95 -5.98
CA TRP A 323 13.90 -19.02 -5.72
C TRP A 323 14.61 -18.16 -6.78
N GLY A 324 14.74 -16.86 -6.42
CA GLY A 324 15.86 -15.96 -6.70
C GLY A 324 15.90 -14.80 -5.68
N ALA A 325 16.97 -14.70 -4.88
CA ALA A 325 17.14 -13.70 -3.84
C ALA A 325 17.54 -12.32 -4.41
N SER A 326 16.89 -11.24 -3.97
CA SER A 326 17.39 -9.87 -4.19
C SER A 326 18.32 -9.48 -3.04
N SER A 327 19.61 -9.38 -3.36
CA SER A 327 20.68 -8.97 -2.46
C SER A 327 20.57 -7.49 -2.08
N ALA A 328 21.01 -7.16 -0.86
CA ALA A 328 21.23 -5.78 -0.44
C ALA A 328 22.26 -5.08 -1.36
N CYS A 329 21.99 -3.82 -1.70
CA CYS A 329 22.77 -3.00 -2.64
C CYS A 329 24.17 -2.71 -2.09
N SER A 330 25.21 -3.32 -2.67
CA SER A 330 26.62 -3.06 -2.33
C SER A 330 27.28 -2.02 -3.23
N ALA A 331 26.66 -1.65 -4.37
CA ALA A 331 27.13 -0.62 -5.29
C ALA A 331 25.98 -0.09 -6.18
N THR A 332 25.93 1.21 -6.44
CA THR A 332 25.02 1.80 -7.43
C THR A 332 25.44 1.35 -8.83
N PRO A 333 24.54 0.79 -9.67
CA PRO A 333 24.86 0.39 -11.02
C PRO A 333 25.39 1.55 -11.87
N THR A 334 26.33 1.27 -12.77
CA THR A 334 26.83 2.27 -13.74
C THR A 334 25.83 2.58 -14.86
N LEU A 335 24.80 1.75 -15.01
CA LEU A 335 23.73 1.92 -15.97
C LEU A 335 22.37 1.88 -15.25
N THR A 336 21.46 2.75 -15.67
CA THR A 336 20.07 2.81 -15.23
C THR A 336 19.16 2.57 -16.44
N THR A 337 18.31 1.55 -16.38
CA THR A 337 17.25 1.32 -17.37
C THR A 337 16.13 2.34 -17.17
N VAL A 338 16.02 3.29 -18.10
CA VAL A 338 14.99 4.32 -18.08
C VAL A 338 13.82 3.89 -18.95
N THR A 339 12.63 3.78 -18.35
CA THR A 339 11.38 3.60 -19.09
C THR A 339 10.80 4.97 -19.43
N PHE A 340 10.75 5.30 -20.71
CA PHE A 340 10.09 6.49 -21.22
C PHE A 340 8.63 6.15 -21.51
N ASN A 341 7.71 6.87 -20.89
CA ASN A 341 6.28 6.82 -21.14
C ASN A 341 5.85 8.12 -21.80
N GLU A 342 5.22 8.03 -22.97
CA GLU A 342 4.70 9.16 -23.72
C GLU A 342 3.18 9.02 -23.88
N PHE A 343 2.44 10.04 -23.45
CA PHE A 343 0.98 10.07 -23.55
C PHE A 343 0.56 10.90 -24.78
N LYS A 344 0.13 10.20 -25.83
CA LYS A 344 -0.30 10.80 -27.10
C LYS A 344 -1.41 9.99 -27.75
N ILE A 345 -2.53 10.67 -28.03
CA ILE A 345 -3.59 10.09 -28.87
C ILE A 345 -3.06 9.91 -30.29
N THR A 346 -3.12 8.68 -30.79
CA THR A 346 -2.67 8.28 -32.12
C THR A 346 -3.79 7.61 -32.91
N THR A 347 -3.67 7.57 -34.23
CA THR A 347 -4.55 6.78 -35.10
C THR A 347 -3.91 5.43 -35.47
N PRO A 348 -4.69 4.40 -35.85
CA PRO A 348 -4.13 3.13 -36.30
C PRO A 348 -3.14 3.32 -37.46
N GLY A 349 -1.93 2.79 -37.31
CA GLY A 349 -0.83 2.93 -38.27
C GLY A 349 0.25 3.93 -37.85
N ASP A 350 0.01 4.74 -36.81
CA ASP A 350 1.02 5.56 -36.18
C ASP A 350 2.02 4.71 -35.37
N THR A 351 3.26 5.15 -35.34
CA THR A 351 4.27 4.69 -34.38
C THR A 351 4.97 5.90 -33.78
N ILE A 352 5.08 5.91 -32.45
CA ILE A 352 5.86 6.92 -31.73
C ILE A 352 7.30 6.47 -31.63
N TYR A 353 8.23 7.38 -31.85
CA TYR A 353 9.67 7.18 -31.72
C TYR A 353 10.28 8.20 -30.77
N ILE A 354 11.33 7.81 -30.06
CA ILE A 354 12.20 8.69 -29.28
C ILE A 354 13.59 8.76 -29.94
N THR A 355 14.10 9.98 -30.07
CA THR A 355 15.46 10.26 -30.56
C THR A 355 16.15 11.22 -29.60
N GLY A 356 17.48 11.16 -29.47
CA GLY A 356 18.20 12.04 -28.56
C GLY A 356 19.70 12.12 -28.79
N SER A 357 20.37 12.84 -27.90
CA SER A 357 21.77 13.27 -27.99
C SER A 357 22.81 12.16 -27.79
N ILE A 358 22.38 10.93 -27.53
CA ILE A 358 23.24 9.79 -27.21
C ILE A 358 23.02 8.63 -28.18
N SER A 359 24.01 7.75 -28.26
CA SER A 359 23.99 6.62 -29.20
C SER A 359 22.80 5.68 -29.00
N GLN A 360 22.37 5.47 -27.75
CA GLN A 360 21.24 4.62 -27.39
C GLN A 360 19.90 5.20 -27.85
N LEU A 361 19.86 6.50 -28.15
CA LEU A 361 18.70 7.21 -28.73
C LEU A 361 19.03 7.72 -30.15
N GLY A 362 20.03 7.15 -30.80
CA GLY A 362 20.33 7.41 -32.21
C GLY A 362 21.16 8.65 -32.53
N ASN A 363 21.68 9.41 -31.57
CA ASN A 363 22.45 10.65 -31.81
C ASN A 363 21.73 11.62 -32.78
N TRP A 364 20.44 11.87 -32.56
CA TRP A 364 19.56 12.67 -33.43
C TRP A 364 19.36 12.12 -34.87
N ASN A 365 19.84 10.92 -35.18
CA ASN A 365 19.54 10.24 -36.44
C ASN A 365 18.18 9.55 -36.36
N THR A 366 17.21 10.05 -37.14
CA THR A 366 15.85 9.50 -37.20
C THR A 366 15.77 8.07 -37.71
N SER A 367 16.76 7.62 -38.49
CA SER A 367 16.81 6.23 -38.96
C SER A 367 17.27 5.26 -37.87
N ALA A 368 17.83 5.78 -36.77
CA ALA A 368 18.24 5.03 -35.58
C ALA A 368 17.34 5.35 -34.36
N ALA A 369 16.19 6.00 -34.58
CA ALA A 369 15.25 6.34 -33.52
C ALA A 369 14.64 5.07 -32.90
N VAL A 370 14.41 5.11 -31.59
CA VAL A 370 13.86 3.97 -30.85
C VAL A 370 12.34 4.02 -30.91
N ALA A 371 11.72 2.97 -31.44
CA ALA A 371 10.27 2.85 -31.46
C ALA A 371 9.71 2.59 -30.05
N LEU A 372 8.58 3.22 -29.73
CA LEU A 372 7.78 2.95 -28.55
C LEU A 372 6.72 1.88 -28.85
N SER A 373 6.36 1.11 -27.83
CA SER A 373 5.29 0.12 -27.86
C SER A 373 3.96 0.72 -27.42
N ALA A 374 2.89 0.37 -28.15
CA ALA A 374 1.50 0.64 -27.77
C ALA A 374 0.86 -0.48 -26.93
N ALA A 375 1.65 -1.43 -26.39
CA ALA A 375 1.09 -2.58 -25.67
C ALA A 375 0.24 -2.21 -24.44
N GLN A 376 0.36 -0.99 -23.92
CA GLN A 376 -0.43 -0.47 -22.79
C GLN A 376 -1.37 0.67 -23.19
N TYR A 377 -1.58 0.88 -24.50
CA TYR A 377 -2.42 1.96 -25.02
C TYR A 377 -3.90 1.62 -24.87
N THR A 378 -4.69 2.55 -24.33
CA THR A 378 -6.15 2.56 -24.41
C THR A 378 -6.65 3.95 -24.80
N SER A 379 -7.93 4.07 -25.19
CA SER A 379 -8.53 5.37 -25.52
C SER A 379 -8.56 6.35 -24.33
N SER A 380 -8.67 5.83 -23.10
CA SER A 380 -8.62 6.62 -21.86
C SER A 380 -7.22 6.82 -21.31
N ASN A 381 -6.25 6.02 -21.75
CA ASN A 381 -4.85 6.08 -21.35
C ASN A 381 -3.96 5.87 -22.59
N PRO A 382 -3.73 6.91 -23.41
CA PRO A 382 -3.05 6.79 -24.70
C PRO A 382 -1.52 6.69 -24.53
N LYS A 383 -1.09 5.69 -23.76
CA LYS A 383 0.29 5.48 -23.30
C LYS A 383 1.08 4.67 -24.32
N TRP A 384 2.17 5.25 -24.77
CA TRP A 384 3.26 4.60 -25.49
C TRP A 384 4.48 4.48 -24.57
N PHE A 385 5.27 3.42 -24.70
CA PHE A 385 6.46 3.28 -23.84
C PHE A 385 7.63 2.54 -24.49
N THR A 386 8.84 2.82 -24.01
CA THR A 386 10.05 2.04 -24.32
C THR A 386 11.02 2.12 -23.15
N SER A 387 11.92 1.13 -23.03
CA SER A 387 12.95 1.11 -21.99
C SER A 387 14.34 1.09 -22.61
N VAL A 388 15.19 2.02 -22.18
CA VAL A 388 16.56 2.20 -22.70
C VAL A 388 17.54 2.24 -21.54
N SER A 389 18.64 1.50 -21.63
CA SER A 389 19.69 1.51 -20.59
C SER A 389 20.66 2.66 -20.82
N LEU A 390 20.70 3.59 -19.88
CA LEU A 390 21.45 4.85 -19.94
C LEU A 390 22.53 4.90 -18.86
N ALA A 391 23.59 5.67 -19.07
CA ALA A 391 24.61 5.88 -18.05
C ALA A 391 24.02 6.59 -16.83
N ALA A 392 24.16 6.00 -15.65
CA ALA A 392 23.69 6.60 -14.40
C ALA A 392 24.41 7.94 -14.16
N GLY A 393 23.68 8.97 -13.75
CA GLY A 393 24.20 10.34 -13.57
C GLY A 393 24.41 11.13 -14.86
N GLY A 394 24.27 10.49 -16.03
CA GLY A 394 24.39 11.16 -17.33
C GLY A 394 23.23 12.12 -17.61
N VAL A 395 23.47 13.15 -18.39
CA VAL A 395 22.44 14.07 -18.90
C VAL A 395 22.18 13.78 -20.36
N VAL A 396 20.90 13.64 -20.73
CA VAL A 396 20.45 13.29 -22.08
C VAL A 396 19.42 14.30 -22.55
N SER A 397 19.58 14.82 -23.78
CA SER A 397 18.55 15.59 -24.47
C SER A 397 17.81 14.69 -25.47
N TYR A 398 16.50 14.81 -25.57
CA TYR A 398 15.67 13.94 -26.42
C TYR A 398 14.37 14.62 -26.88
N LYS A 399 13.76 14.09 -27.95
CA LYS A 399 12.41 14.45 -28.42
C LYS A 399 11.65 13.23 -28.94
N TYR A 400 10.33 13.31 -28.86
CA TYR A 400 9.43 12.37 -29.49
C TYR A 400 9.06 12.80 -30.92
N SER A 401 8.83 11.81 -31.77
CA SER A 401 8.26 11.98 -33.11
C SER A 401 7.20 10.91 -33.39
N VAL A 402 6.26 11.21 -34.27
CA VAL A 402 5.26 10.25 -34.77
C VAL A 402 5.48 10.06 -36.27
N LYS A 403 5.32 8.82 -36.73
CA LYS A 403 5.33 8.47 -38.15
C LYS A 403 4.18 7.51 -38.45
N SER A 404 3.34 7.83 -39.43
CA SER A 404 2.25 6.98 -39.91
C SER A 404 2.73 6.19 -41.13
N GLY A 405 3.04 4.89 -40.96
CA GLY A 405 3.61 4.06 -42.03
C GLY A 405 4.86 4.67 -42.69
N ASP A 406 4.85 4.84 -44.00
CA ASP A 406 5.93 5.49 -44.77
C ASP A 406 5.77 7.02 -44.89
N GLY A 407 4.86 7.61 -44.12
CA GLY A 407 4.61 9.05 -44.09
C GLY A 407 5.76 9.89 -43.50
N PRO A 408 5.63 11.22 -43.52
CA PRO A 408 6.63 12.12 -42.95
C PRO A 408 6.74 11.95 -41.43
N ILE A 409 7.93 12.23 -40.89
CA ILE A 409 8.18 12.30 -39.45
C ILE A 409 7.65 13.63 -38.94
N ILE A 410 6.77 13.59 -37.94
CA ILE A 410 6.22 14.76 -37.26
C ILE A 410 6.79 14.81 -35.85
N TRP A 411 7.55 15.86 -35.54
CA TRP A 411 8.14 16.08 -34.22
C TRP A 411 7.16 16.73 -33.25
N GLU A 412 7.34 16.48 -31.95
CA GLU A 412 6.75 17.33 -30.92
C GLU A 412 7.32 18.77 -30.99
N SER A 413 6.65 19.73 -30.36
CA SER A 413 7.12 21.13 -30.36
C SER A 413 8.41 21.33 -29.56
N ASP A 414 9.14 22.42 -29.87
CA ASP A 414 10.35 22.82 -29.14
C ASP A 414 10.02 23.35 -27.73
N PRO A 415 10.98 23.32 -26.77
CA PRO A 415 12.36 22.87 -26.89
C PRO A 415 12.56 21.36 -26.67
N ASP A 416 13.75 20.87 -27.00
CA ASP A 416 14.22 19.53 -26.62
C ASP A 416 14.00 19.27 -25.12
N ARG A 417 13.61 18.04 -24.78
CA ARG A 417 13.52 17.59 -23.39
C ARG A 417 14.92 17.26 -22.89
N THR A 418 15.15 17.43 -21.59
CA THR A 418 16.41 17.06 -20.95
C THR A 418 16.11 16.20 -19.72
N LEU A 419 16.80 15.07 -19.61
CA LEU A 419 16.72 14.14 -18.48
C LEU A 419 18.11 13.98 -17.86
N THR A 420 18.18 14.14 -16.53
CA THR A 420 19.33 13.65 -15.75
C THR A 420 19.01 12.23 -15.28
N VAL A 421 19.79 11.26 -15.74
CA VAL A 421 19.57 9.84 -15.45
C VAL A 421 19.84 9.57 -13.98
N ALA A 422 18.85 9.01 -13.29
CA ALA A 422 18.95 8.75 -11.88
C ALA A 422 20.09 7.78 -11.52
N GLU A 423 20.83 8.11 -10.48
CA GLU A 423 21.76 7.21 -9.79
C GLU A 423 21.03 6.56 -8.61
N ASN A 424 20.53 5.34 -8.80
CA ASN A 424 19.81 4.63 -7.74
C ASN A 424 20.13 3.14 -7.72
N CYS A 425 19.98 2.53 -6.54
CA CYS A 425 20.25 1.10 -6.33
C CYS A 425 19.37 0.15 -7.15
N ALA A 426 18.23 0.61 -7.66
CA ALA A 426 17.36 -0.24 -8.48
C ALA A 426 17.91 -0.40 -9.90
N GLY A 427 18.81 0.48 -10.36
CA GLY A 427 19.25 0.53 -11.75
C GLY A 427 18.09 0.76 -12.71
N MET A 428 17.00 1.40 -12.24
CA MET A 428 15.80 1.66 -13.02
C MET A 428 15.28 3.06 -12.74
N ALA A 429 14.75 3.73 -13.75
CA ALA A 429 14.04 5.00 -13.61
C ALA A 429 12.86 5.05 -14.59
N THR A 430 11.95 5.99 -14.38
CA THR A 430 10.83 6.21 -15.29
C THR A 430 10.68 7.70 -15.57
N GLN A 431 10.49 8.02 -16.84
CA GLN A 431 10.25 9.37 -17.34
C GLN A 431 8.87 9.41 -17.97
N ASN A 432 7.97 10.24 -17.43
CA ASN A 432 6.60 10.39 -17.94
C ASN A 432 6.47 11.73 -18.66
N ASP A 433 6.08 11.68 -19.92
CA ASP A 433 5.97 12.83 -20.81
C ASP A 433 4.58 12.89 -21.45
N ASN A 434 4.08 14.10 -21.65
CA ASN A 434 2.88 14.36 -22.47
C ASN A 434 3.33 15.09 -23.73
N TRP A 435 2.73 14.74 -24.87
CA TRP A 435 3.09 15.32 -26.16
C TRP A 435 2.98 16.84 -26.16
N ARG A 436 3.97 17.52 -26.75
CA ARG A 436 4.06 18.98 -26.84
C ARG A 436 3.70 19.53 -28.22
#